data_AF-A3UGR8-F1
#
_entry.id   AF-A3UGR8-F1
#
_cell.length_a   1.000
_cell.length_b   1.000
_cell.length_c   1.000
_cell.angle_alpha   90.00
_cell.angle_beta   90.00
_cell.angle_gamma   90.00
#
_symmetry.space_group_name_H-M   'P 1'
#
loop_
_entity.id
_entity.type
_entity.pdbx_description
1 polymer ?
#
loop_
_entity_poly.entity_id
_entity_poly.type
_entity_poly.pdbx_seq_one_letter_code
_entity_poly.pdbx_strand_id
1 'polypeptide(L)'
;MEPHSRGELQAQRRDRVTSYCLPDSQGDTLANPIETTDKPYTLIAPRLSATQDPTLIQFIETHFDALCPHLNWFTVELFFQCGVARGLAYLDRHASRRISTQKILEDIPGSARFTSVVMNNAGQTGYVEIQSKSGFIENIRRFIAVEALSAGASTAEVAHLCGISLRTVQRLQRVSAQSRSPEPAP
;
A
#
# COMPACT_ATOMS: atom_id res chain seq x y z
N MET A 1 4.97 0.78 -55.27
CA MET A 1 4.74 -0.61 -55.69
C MET A 1 5.45 -1.51 -54.70
N GLU A 2 4.70 -2.10 -53.78
CA GLU A 2 5.07 -3.35 -53.08
C GLU A 2 4.78 -4.54 -54.05
N PRO A 3 5.14 -5.84 -53.81
CA PRO A 3 5.35 -6.48 -52.48
C PRO A 3 6.31 -7.70 -52.35
N HIS A 4 6.44 -8.18 -51.09
CA HIS A 4 6.65 -9.57 -50.59
C HIS A 4 8.05 -10.22 -50.76
N SER A 5 8.58 -11.06 -49.84
CA SER A 5 7.99 -11.82 -48.73
C SER A 5 9.02 -12.28 -47.68
N ARG A 6 8.49 -12.63 -46.51
CA ARG A 6 9.10 -13.21 -45.29
C ARG A 6 9.86 -14.53 -45.52
N GLY A 7 10.77 -14.86 -44.60
CA GLY A 7 11.00 -16.25 -44.20
C GLY A 7 12.37 -16.54 -43.57
N GLU A 8 12.35 -16.83 -42.27
CA GLU A 8 13.13 -17.92 -41.64
C GLU A 8 14.67 -17.83 -41.60
N LEU A 9 15.21 -17.66 -40.39
CA LEU A 9 16.33 -18.46 -39.87
C LEU A 9 16.49 -18.17 -38.37
N GLN A 10 15.63 -18.82 -37.58
CA GLN A 10 15.89 -19.10 -36.18
C GLN A 10 16.69 -20.40 -36.06
N ALA A 11 17.53 -20.44 -35.03
CA ALA A 11 18.03 -21.62 -34.31
C ALA A 11 19.36 -22.27 -34.76
N GLN A 12 20.44 -21.92 -34.05
CA GLN A 12 21.40 -22.85 -33.40
C GLN A 12 22.40 -22.01 -32.58
N ARG A 13 22.22 -21.77 -31.27
CA ARG A 13 22.56 -22.62 -30.11
C ARG A 13 23.86 -23.41 -30.28
N ARG A 14 24.95 -22.97 -29.63
CA ARG A 14 25.62 -23.65 -28.50
C ARG A 14 26.95 -22.97 -28.13
N ASP A 15 27.31 -23.12 -26.85
CA ASP A 15 28.64 -23.03 -26.27
C ASP A 15 29.23 -21.64 -25.96
N ARG A 16 28.96 -21.16 -24.73
CA ARG A 16 29.99 -20.80 -23.74
C ARG A 16 29.35 -20.18 -22.49
N VAL A 17 29.14 -20.98 -21.46
CA VAL A 17 29.14 -20.48 -20.08
C VAL A 17 30.15 -21.29 -19.30
N THR A 18 31.17 -20.59 -18.86
CA THR A 18 32.35 -21.06 -18.15
C THR A 18 31.95 -21.70 -16.82
N SER A 19 32.40 -22.94 -16.64
CA SER A 19 32.40 -23.67 -15.38
C SER A 19 33.28 -22.96 -14.34
N TYR A 20 32.74 -22.72 -13.15
CA TYR A 20 33.55 -22.54 -11.94
C TYR A 20 33.13 -23.60 -10.93
N CYS A 21 34.02 -24.56 -10.71
CA CYS A 21 33.97 -25.52 -9.62
C CYS A 21 34.21 -24.81 -8.29
N LEU A 22 33.34 -25.04 -7.30
CA LEU A 22 33.63 -24.77 -5.88
C LEU A 22 33.99 -26.11 -5.22
N PRO A 23 34.97 -26.13 -4.30
CA PRO A 23 35.49 -27.36 -3.71
C PRO A 23 34.53 -27.94 -2.67
N ASP A 24 34.45 -29.28 -2.64
CA ASP A 24 33.87 -30.07 -1.58
C ASP A 24 34.54 -29.76 -0.24
N SER A 25 33.74 -29.40 0.76
CA SER A 25 34.12 -29.53 2.16
C SER A 25 32.95 -30.14 2.91
N GLN A 26 33.01 -31.45 3.07
CA GLN A 26 32.25 -32.17 4.07
C GLN A 26 32.71 -31.69 5.46
N GLY A 27 31.74 -31.31 6.28
CA GLY A 27 31.94 -30.95 7.67
C GLY A 27 30.60 -30.95 8.36
N ASP A 28 30.22 -32.11 8.90
CA ASP A 28 29.08 -32.29 9.79
C ASP A 28 29.09 -31.23 10.89
N THR A 29 28.05 -30.42 10.92
CA THR A 29 27.49 -29.94 12.19
C THR A 29 26.00 -29.83 11.96
N LEU A 30 25.25 -30.64 12.70
CA LEU A 30 23.79 -30.60 12.83
C LEU A 30 23.36 -29.15 13.09
N ALA A 31 23.07 -28.41 12.02
CA ALA A 31 22.26 -27.22 12.12
C ALA A 31 20.86 -27.76 12.40
N ASN A 32 20.46 -27.66 13.67
CA ASN A 32 19.06 -27.76 14.06
C ASN A 32 18.23 -27.06 12.96
N PRO A 33 17.14 -27.68 12.46
CA PRO A 33 16.21 -26.92 11.65
C PRO A 33 15.86 -25.71 12.51
N ILE A 34 16.14 -24.51 12.00
CA ILE A 34 15.53 -23.31 12.56
C ILE A 34 14.05 -23.63 12.41
N GLU A 35 13.42 -24.03 13.51
CA GLU A 35 11.98 -23.97 13.68
C GLU A 35 11.66 -22.52 13.36
N THR A 36 11.31 -22.28 12.09
CA THR A 36 10.62 -21.09 11.67
C THR A 36 9.32 -21.17 12.42
N THR A 37 9.36 -20.62 13.63
CA THR A 37 8.21 -20.25 14.42
C THR A 37 7.27 -19.59 13.44
N ASP A 38 6.08 -20.18 13.25
CA ASP A 38 5.01 -19.64 12.42
C ASP A 38 4.93 -18.13 12.66
N LYS A 39 5.51 -17.34 11.76
CA LYS A 39 5.41 -15.89 11.81
C LYS A 39 3.98 -15.60 11.35
N PRO A 40 3.08 -15.09 12.20
CA PRO A 40 1.65 -15.04 11.89
C PRO A 40 1.27 -13.96 10.86
N TYR A 41 2.21 -13.49 10.02
CA TYR A 41 1.98 -12.36 9.14
C TYR A 41 2.52 -12.60 7.74
N THR A 42 1.61 -12.90 6.81
CA THR A 42 1.84 -12.74 5.36
C THR A 42 1.11 -11.49 4.89
N LEU A 43 1.47 -10.33 5.43
CA LEU A 43 0.97 -9.07 4.89
C LEU A 43 1.73 -8.81 3.59
N ILE A 44 1.11 -9.18 2.47
CA ILE A 44 1.66 -8.95 1.13
C ILE A 44 1.53 -7.45 0.87
N ALA A 45 2.63 -6.72 1.01
CA ALA A 45 2.67 -5.31 0.71
C ALA A 45 2.28 -5.07 -0.76
N PRO A 46 1.30 -4.20 -1.05
CA PRO A 46 0.92 -3.90 -2.41
C PRO A 46 2.02 -3.12 -3.13
N ARG A 47 1.95 -3.07 -4.46
CA ARG A 47 2.77 -2.15 -5.24
C ARG A 47 2.25 -0.73 -5.05
N LEU A 48 3.06 0.09 -4.39
CA LEU A 48 2.70 1.46 -4.03
C LEU A 48 3.07 2.50 -5.10
N SER A 49 3.36 2.05 -6.32
CA SER A 49 3.77 2.89 -7.45
C SER A 49 2.61 3.59 -8.15
N ALA A 50 1.40 3.00 -8.11
CA ALA A 50 0.23 3.54 -8.79
C ALA A 50 -1.05 3.26 -7.99
N THR A 51 -1.95 4.25 -7.95
CA THR A 51 -3.28 4.15 -7.34
C THR A 51 -4.22 3.19 -8.08
N GLN A 52 -3.89 2.83 -9.32
CA GLN A 52 -4.64 1.89 -10.15
C GLN A 52 -4.06 0.47 -10.14
N ASP A 53 -3.04 0.21 -9.31
CA ASP A 53 -2.43 -1.11 -9.25
C ASP A 53 -3.42 -2.13 -8.63
N PRO A 54 -3.70 -3.27 -9.30
CA PRO A 54 -4.63 -4.27 -8.79
C PRO A 54 -4.25 -4.81 -7.40
N THR A 55 -2.95 -4.87 -7.09
CA THR A 55 -2.47 -5.34 -5.78
C THR A 55 -2.81 -4.36 -4.67
N LEU A 56 -2.83 -3.05 -4.97
CA LEU A 56 -3.23 -2.01 -4.02
C LEU A 56 -4.74 -2.03 -3.77
N ILE A 57 -5.53 -2.20 -4.82
CA ILE A 57 -6.99 -2.33 -4.70
C ILE A 57 -7.33 -3.52 -3.80
N GLN A 58 -6.79 -4.70 -4.12
CA GLN A 58 -7.04 -5.92 -3.35
C GLN A 58 -6.59 -5.78 -1.89
N PHE A 59 -5.44 -5.16 -1.66
CA PHE A 59 -4.95 -4.90 -0.31
C PHE A 59 -5.91 -4.03 0.51
N ILE A 60 -6.35 -2.91 -0.06
CA ILE A 60 -7.28 -2.00 0.62
C ILE A 60 -8.60 -2.69 0.89
N GLU A 61 -9.15 -3.44 -0.07
CA GLU A 61 -10.40 -4.19 0.12
C GLU A 61 -10.29 -5.24 1.23
N THR A 62 -9.16 -5.95 1.31
CA THR A 62 -8.93 -6.99 2.31
C THR A 62 -8.77 -6.42 3.72
N HIS A 63 -8.16 -5.24 3.85
CA HIS A 63 -7.79 -4.63 5.13
C HIS A 63 -8.59 -3.36 5.45
N PHE A 64 -9.72 -3.12 4.77
CA PHE A 64 -10.36 -1.81 4.78
C PHE A 64 -10.75 -1.33 6.18
N ASP A 65 -11.35 -2.20 7.00
CA ASP A 65 -11.80 -1.85 8.35
C ASP A 65 -10.63 -1.42 9.26
N ALA A 66 -9.51 -2.15 9.19
CA ALA A 66 -8.30 -1.81 9.95
C ALA A 66 -7.61 -0.56 9.40
N LEU A 67 -7.72 -0.30 8.10
CA LEU A 67 -7.11 0.85 7.44
C LEU A 67 -7.91 2.15 7.63
N CYS A 68 -9.24 2.07 7.77
CA CYS A 68 -10.16 3.21 7.87
C CYS A 68 -9.69 4.31 8.85
N PRO A 69 -9.26 4.01 10.09
CA PRO A 69 -8.80 5.03 11.03
C PRO A 69 -7.56 5.82 10.57
N HIS A 70 -6.82 5.31 9.59
CA HIS A 70 -5.60 5.93 9.06
C HIS A 70 -5.83 6.73 7.77
N LEU A 71 -7.03 6.67 7.21
CA LEU A 71 -7.40 7.37 5.99
C LEU A 71 -8.11 8.68 6.30
N ASN A 72 -8.06 9.63 5.34
CA ASN A 72 -8.86 10.83 5.42
C ASN A 72 -10.36 10.46 5.32
N TRP A 73 -11.21 11.15 6.09
CA TRP A 73 -12.65 10.90 6.14
C TRP A 73 -13.29 10.85 4.73
N PHE A 74 -12.88 11.73 3.82
CA PHE A 74 -13.43 11.78 2.47
C PHE A 74 -13.06 10.54 1.67
N THR A 75 -11.81 10.08 1.79
CA THR A 75 -11.35 8.84 1.14
C THR A 75 -12.14 7.63 1.64
N VAL A 76 -12.41 7.56 2.94
CA VAL A 76 -13.20 6.48 3.54
C VAL A 76 -14.63 6.49 2.99
N GLU A 77 -15.31 7.63 3.03
CA GLU A 77 -16.69 7.76 2.54
C GLU A 77 -16.79 7.53 1.02
N LEU A 78 -15.78 7.97 0.27
CA LEU A 78 -15.66 7.72 -1.15
C LEU A 78 -15.58 6.21 -1.44
N PHE A 79 -14.77 5.46 -0.70
CA PHE A 79 -14.63 4.01 -0.87
C PHE A 79 -15.91 3.27 -0.47
N PHE A 80 -16.57 3.68 0.61
CA PHE A 80 -17.89 3.14 0.98
C PHE A 80 -18.96 3.41 -0.10
N GLN A 81 -18.96 4.59 -0.70
CA GLN A 81 -20.01 4.99 -1.64
C GLN A 81 -19.84 4.33 -3.01
N CYS A 82 -18.62 4.18 -3.51
CA CYS A 82 -18.39 3.75 -4.91
C CYS A 82 -17.40 2.60 -5.08
N GLY A 83 -16.86 2.04 -4.00
CA GLY A 83 -15.85 0.98 -4.03
C GLY A 83 -14.43 1.51 -4.19
N VAL A 84 -13.45 0.71 -3.79
CA VAL A 84 -12.02 1.08 -3.74
C VAL A 84 -11.48 1.47 -5.11
N ALA A 85 -11.73 0.67 -6.15
CA ALA A 85 -11.21 0.94 -7.49
C ALA A 85 -11.70 2.29 -8.05
N ARG A 86 -13.02 2.56 -7.97
CA ARG A 86 -13.59 3.84 -8.44
C ARG A 86 -13.15 5.00 -7.56
N GLY A 87 -13.06 4.80 -6.25
CA GLY A 87 -12.58 5.83 -5.34
C GLY A 87 -11.12 6.20 -5.60
N LEU A 88 -10.25 5.23 -5.85
CA LEU A 88 -8.86 5.48 -6.25
C LEU A 88 -8.77 6.22 -7.57
N ALA A 89 -9.62 5.90 -8.55
CA ALA A 89 -9.68 6.65 -9.81
C ALA A 89 -10.13 8.11 -9.61
N TYR A 90 -11.07 8.34 -8.69
CA TYR A 90 -11.51 9.68 -8.32
C TYR A 90 -10.39 10.48 -7.63
N LEU A 91 -9.70 9.88 -6.64
CA LEU A 91 -8.52 10.47 -6.02
C LEU A 91 -7.44 10.76 -7.06
N ASP A 92 -7.22 9.84 -8.01
CA ASP A 92 -6.20 10.01 -9.04
C ASP A 92 -6.43 11.25 -9.91
N ARG A 93 -7.70 11.49 -10.25
CA ARG A 93 -8.15 12.62 -11.07
C ARG A 93 -8.15 13.95 -10.32
N HIS A 94 -8.46 13.93 -9.02
CA HIS A 94 -8.74 15.12 -8.23
C HIS A 94 -7.74 15.40 -7.10
N ALA A 95 -6.67 14.60 -6.95
CA ALA A 95 -5.67 14.75 -5.90
C ALA A 95 -5.10 16.16 -5.81
N SER A 96 -4.89 16.63 -4.58
CA SER A 96 -4.35 17.97 -4.27
C SER A 96 -5.20 19.12 -4.82
N ARG A 97 -6.49 18.89 -5.04
CA ARG A 97 -7.43 19.92 -5.48
C ARG A 97 -8.49 20.17 -4.42
N ARG A 98 -9.05 21.37 -4.46
CA ARG A 98 -10.26 21.73 -3.74
C ARG A 98 -11.44 21.62 -4.71
N ILE A 99 -12.43 20.79 -4.38
CA ILE A 99 -13.58 20.50 -5.25
C ILE A 99 -14.86 20.93 -4.55
N SER A 100 -15.79 21.56 -5.28
CA SER A 100 -17.07 21.97 -4.71
C SER A 100 -17.92 20.75 -4.36
N THR A 101 -18.75 20.86 -3.31
CA THR A 101 -19.68 19.79 -2.93
C THR A 101 -20.63 19.44 -4.05
N GLN A 102 -21.14 20.44 -4.78
CA GLN A 102 -21.98 20.21 -5.95
C GLN A 102 -21.30 19.30 -6.97
N LYS A 103 -20.04 19.59 -7.32
CA LYS A 103 -19.29 18.75 -8.27
C LYS A 103 -19.04 17.34 -7.74
N ILE A 104 -18.76 17.20 -6.44
CA ILE A 104 -18.60 15.87 -5.80
C ILE A 104 -19.89 15.05 -5.94
N LEU A 105 -21.04 15.67 -5.69
CA LEU A 105 -22.36 15.02 -5.75
C LEU A 105 -22.82 14.74 -7.20
N GLU A 106 -22.33 15.49 -8.17
CA GLU A 106 -22.51 15.21 -9.60
C GLU A 106 -21.62 14.05 -10.07
N ASP A 107 -20.35 14.03 -9.64
CA ASP A 107 -19.37 13.03 -10.08
C ASP A 107 -19.61 11.64 -9.43
N ILE A 108 -20.19 11.60 -8.23
CA ILE A 108 -20.39 10.37 -7.44
C ILE A 108 -21.90 10.19 -7.17
N PRO A 109 -22.53 9.10 -7.68
CA PRO A 109 -23.94 8.84 -7.43
C PRO A 109 -24.20 8.82 -5.93
N GLY A 110 -24.96 9.78 -5.40
CA GLY A 110 -25.05 10.03 -3.97
C GLY A 110 -26.11 9.20 -3.26
N SER A 111 -25.71 8.47 -2.23
CA SER A 111 -26.64 8.03 -1.18
C SER A 111 -26.98 9.20 -0.25
N ALA A 112 -28.12 9.14 0.43
CA ALA A 112 -28.50 10.17 1.42
C ALA A 112 -27.43 10.35 2.52
N ARG A 113 -26.77 9.24 2.92
CA ARG A 113 -25.65 9.27 3.86
C ARG A 113 -24.47 10.04 3.29
N PHE A 114 -23.98 9.67 2.11
CA PHE A 114 -22.81 10.31 1.49
C PHE A 114 -23.04 11.82 1.28
N THR A 115 -24.22 12.19 0.77
CA THR A 115 -24.61 13.59 0.61
C THR A 115 -24.56 14.34 1.93
N SER A 116 -25.14 13.78 3.00
CA SER A 116 -25.13 14.38 4.33
C SER A 116 -23.70 14.57 4.85
N VAL A 117 -22.85 13.54 4.77
CA VAL A 117 -21.47 13.61 5.26
C VAL A 117 -20.65 14.67 4.51
N VAL A 118 -20.74 14.70 3.17
CA VAL A 118 -20.04 15.70 2.35
C VAL A 118 -20.50 17.11 2.68
N MET A 119 -21.81 17.35 2.79
CA MET A 119 -22.34 18.68 3.08
C MET A 119 -21.98 19.16 4.49
N ASN A 120 -21.99 18.27 5.48
CA ASN A 120 -21.64 18.60 6.86
C ASN A 120 -20.14 18.91 7.04
N ASN A 121 -19.27 18.20 6.31
CA ASN A 121 -17.81 18.36 6.46
C ASN A 121 -17.21 19.46 5.57
N ALA A 122 -17.88 19.87 4.49
CA ALA A 122 -17.41 20.97 3.63
C ALA A 122 -17.54 22.37 4.29
N GLY A 123 -18.27 22.45 5.40
CA GLY A 123 -18.53 23.68 6.14
C GLY A 123 -19.19 24.76 5.29
N GLN A 124 -19.05 26.02 5.70
CA GLN A 124 -19.67 27.18 5.03
C GLN A 124 -19.10 27.47 3.65
N THR A 125 -17.93 26.93 3.33
CA THR A 125 -17.27 27.21 2.05
C THR A 125 -17.87 26.41 0.89
N GLY A 126 -18.49 25.25 1.17
CA GLY A 126 -19.03 24.37 0.14
C GLY A 126 -17.96 23.67 -0.71
N TYR A 127 -16.75 23.52 -0.17
CA TYR A 127 -15.65 22.83 -0.84
C TYR A 127 -14.99 21.79 0.07
N VAL A 128 -14.50 20.70 -0.53
CA VAL A 128 -13.71 19.66 0.13
C VAL A 128 -12.30 19.65 -0.47
N GLU A 129 -11.29 19.58 0.40
CA GLU A 129 -9.90 19.37 -0.01
C GLU A 129 -9.62 17.89 -0.21
N ILE A 130 -9.20 17.53 -1.42
CA ILE A 130 -8.87 16.16 -1.78
C ILE A 130 -7.39 15.93 -1.48
N GLN A 131 -7.10 14.89 -0.68
CA GLN A 131 -5.75 14.51 -0.31
C GLN A 131 -4.86 14.28 -1.55
N SER A 132 -3.56 14.57 -1.43
CA SER A 132 -2.58 14.24 -2.46
C SER A 132 -2.40 12.73 -2.62
N LYS A 133 -2.02 12.28 -3.83
CA LYS A 133 -1.67 10.86 -4.07
C LYS A 133 -0.54 10.39 -3.16
N SER A 134 0.49 11.24 -2.98
CA SER A 134 1.62 10.95 -2.11
C SER A 134 1.20 10.83 -0.65
N GLY A 135 0.32 11.70 -0.17
CA GLY A 135 -0.23 11.64 1.18
C GLY A 135 -1.06 10.38 1.41
N PHE A 136 -1.87 9.99 0.43
CA PHE A 136 -2.64 8.75 0.49
C PHE A 136 -1.71 7.53 0.57
N ILE A 137 -0.73 7.41 -0.34
CA ILE A 137 0.23 6.29 -0.34
C ILE A 137 1.06 6.26 0.95
N GLU A 138 1.44 7.41 1.49
CA GLU A 138 2.15 7.51 2.77
C GLU A 138 1.29 6.97 3.93
N ASN A 139 -0.02 7.21 3.94
CA ASN A 139 -0.92 6.63 4.94
C ASN A 139 -0.95 5.11 4.84
N ILE A 140 -1.02 4.55 3.63
CA ILE A 140 -0.93 3.10 3.40
C ILE A 140 0.41 2.54 3.91
N ARG A 141 1.53 3.19 3.60
CA ARG A 141 2.86 2.77 4.08
C ARG A 141 2.96 2.76 5.59
N ARG A 142 2.42 3.78 6.25
CA ARG A 142 2.43 3.85 7.73
C ARG A 142 1.60 2.75 8.36
N PHE A 143 0.43 2.46 7.80
CA PHE A 143 -0.40 1.34 8.25
C PHE A 143 0.37 0.01 8.14
N ILE A 144 0.89 -0.29 6.95
CA ILE A 144 1.70 -1.50 6.69
C ILE A 144 2.87 -1.60 7.68
N ALA A 145 3.59 -0.49 7.89
CA ALA A 145 4.73 -0.45 8.79
C ALA A 145 4.33 -0.73 10.24
N VAL A 146 3.25 -0.14 10.74
CA VAL A 146 2.77 -0.34 12.11
C VAL A 146 2.28 -1.77 12.33
N GLU A 147 1.57 -2.34 11.37
CA GLU A 147 1.10 -3.73 11.42
C GLU A 147 2.27 -4.70 11.43
N ALA A 148 3.23 -4.53 10.50
CA ALA A 148 4.42 -5.37 10.43
C ALA A 148 5.29 -5.29 11.69
N LEU A 149 5.46 -4.09 12.26
CA LEU A 149 6.16 -3.90 13.53
C LEU A 149 5.43 -4.57 14.70
N SER A 150 4.10 -4.46 14.74
CA SER A 150 3.29 -5.11 15.78
C SER A 150 3.32 -6.63 15.68
N ALA A 151 3.53 -7.17 14.48
CA ALA A 151 3.73 -8.59 14.22
C ALA A 151 5.16 -9.10 14.51
N GLY A 152 6.07 -8.22 14.97
CA GLY A 152 7.44 -8.59 15.32
C GLY A 152 8.45 -8.54 14.16
N ALA A 153 8.10 -7.92 13.03
CA ALA A 153 9.06 -7.70 11.95
C ALA A 153 10.19 -6.75 12.40
N SER A 154 11.40 -7.01 11.91
CA SER A 154 12.55 -6.15 12.17
C SER A 154 12.42 -4.81 11.45
N THR A 155 13.11 -3.78 11.96
CA THR A 155 13.13 -2.45 11.35
C THR A 155 13.65 -2.46 9.91
N ALA A 156 14.58 -3.36 9.60
CA ALA A 156 15.15 -3.54 8.27
C ALA A 156 14.12 -4.15 7.29
N GLU A 157 13.40 -5.19 7.70
CA GLU A 157 12.34 -5.80 6.91
C GLU A 157 11.24 -4.78 6.60
N VAL A 158 10.81 -4.00 7.61
CA VAL A 158 9.76 -2.97 7.43
C VAL A 158 10.21 -1.84 6.51
N ALA A 159 11.46 -1.37 6.64
CA ALA A 159 12.01 -0.34 5.78
C ALA A 159 12.04 -0.78 4.30
N HIS A 160 12.44 -2.04 4.07
CA HIS A 160 12.45 -2.63 2.74
C HIS A 160 11.04 -2.78 2.16
N LEU A 161 10.11 -3.37 2.92
CA LEU A 161 8.73 -3.61 2.48
C LEU A 161 7.97 -2.31 2.15
N CYS A 162 8.13 -1.28 2.97
CA CYS A 162 7.39 -0.03 2.83
C CYS A 162 8.09 0.99 1.91
N GLY A 163 9.35 0.74 1.52
CA GLY A 163 10.16 1.69 0.76
C GLY A 163 10.40 3.00 1.51
N ILE A 164 10.61 2.94 2.83
CA ILE A 164 10.85 4.11 3.70
C ILE A 164 12.19 3.98 4.44
N SER A 165 12.74 5.11 4.88
CA SER A 165 14.02 5.11 5.60
C SER A 165 13.92 4.40 6.96
N LEU A 166 15.01 3.78 7.42
CA LEU A 166 15.12 3.21 8.77
C LEU A 166 14.77 4.23 9.87
N ARG A 167 15.13 5.50 9.68
CA ARG A 167 14.80 6.60 10.58
C ARG A 167 13.28 6.80 10.69
N THR A 168 12.57 6.69 9.58
CA THR A 168 11.10 6.76 9.54
C THR A 168 10.49 5.61 10.32
N VAL A 169 10.98 4.38 10.13
CA VAL A 169 10.50 3.19 10.86
C VAL A 169 10.73 3.34 12.37
N GLN A 170 11.92 3.76 12.80
CA GLN A 170 12.23 4.00 14.20
C GLN A 170 11.35 5.08 14.83
N ARG A 171 10.99 6.12 14.07
CA ARG A 171 10.04 7.14 14.54
C ARG A 171 8.65 6.55 14.74
N LEU A 172 8.17 5.72 13.82
CA LEU A 172 6.88 5.04 13.94
C LEU A 172 6.84 4.13 15.18
N GLN A 173 7.89 3.35 15.43
CA GLN A 173 8.01 2.53 16.64
C GLN A 173 7.87 3.33 17.93
N ARG A 174 8.52 4.51 18.01
CA ARG A 174 8.44 5.38 19.19
C ARG A 174 7.05 5.96 19.41
N VAL A 175 6.39 6.40 18.34
CA VAL A 175 5.02 6.93 18.40
C VAL A 175 4.06 5.84 18.87
N SER A 176 4.16 4.63 18.31
CA SER A 176 3.35 3.48 18.72
C SER A 176 3.61 3.05 20.17
N ALA A 177 4.85 3.16 20.66
CA ALA A 177 5.18 2.88 22.06
C ALA A 177 4.59 3.92 23.04
N GLN A 178 4.52 5.19 22.65
CA GLN A 178 3.91 6.26 23.45
C GLN A 178 2.40 6.11 23.53
N SER A 179 1.73 5.70 22.44
CA SER A 179 0.29 5.42 22.43
C SER A 179 -0.13 4.18 23.23
N ARG A 180 0.83 3.31 23.59
CA ARG A 180 0.63 2.11 24.41
C ARG A 180 1.10 2.26 25.85
N SER A 181 1.53 3.46 26.26
CA SER A 181 1.88 3.72 27.66
C SER A 181 0.59 3.71 28.50
N PRO A 182 0.49 2.87 29.55
CA PRO A 182 -0.71 2.81 30.37
C PRO A 182 -0.91 4.17 31.07
N GLU A 183 -2.17 4.59 31.10
CA GLU A 183 -2.64 5.67 31.96
C GLU A 183 -2.10 5.44 33.38
N PRO A 184 -1.42 6.42 34.00
CA PRO A 184 -1.01 6.25 35.39
C PRO A 184 -2.28 6.02 36.22
N ALA A 185 -2.32 4.89 36.93
CA ALA A 185 -3.42 4.58 37.83
C ALA A 185 -3.64 5.74 38.82
N PRO A 186 -4.90 6.04 39.19
CA PRO A 186 -5.26 7.17 40.05
C PRO A 186 -4.61 7.09 41.44
#